data_AF-A0A925IGM5-F1
#
_entry.id   AF-A0A925IGM5-F1
#
_cell.length_a   1.000
_cell.length_b   1.000
_cell.length_c   1.000
_cell.angle_alpha   90.00
_cell.angle_beta   90.00
_cell.angle_gamma   90.00
#
_symmetry.space_group_name_H-M   'P 1'
#
loop_
_entity.id
_entity.type
_entity.pdbx_description
1 polymer ?
#
loop_
_entity_poly.entity_id
_entity_poly.type
_entity_poly.pdbx_seq_one_letter_code
_entity_poly.pdbx_strand_id
1 'polypeptide(L)'
;MQALLSLITLYFLTTGCQSSGSSEKVAGDSLPVKVVKDTVRVIPPLKPYSKIEYVKKELLSAAGGTKSVIFNSTSSKLYAMNLEGMSVYEFDQATRKISREFKFTPTSGMGWDFYRSRPIASFQEKPVEACFSHDDKILWVSLHNAEGIVPI
;
A
#
# COMPACT_ATOMS: atom_id res chain seq x y z
N MET A 1 -49.92 6.83 -33.94
CA MET A 1 -50.00 7.91 -32.92
C MET A 1 -49.30 7.58 -31.59
N GLN A 2 -49.16 6.31 -31.18
CA GLN A 2 -48.48 5.95 -29.93
C GLN A 2 -46.96 6.27 -29.89
N ALA A 3 -46.25 6.17 -31.01
CA ALA A 3 -44.81 6.45 -31.08
C ALA A 3 -44.46 7.95 -30.95
N LEU A 4 -45.39 8.84 -31.32
CA LEU A 4 -45.18 10.29 -31.21
C LEU A 4 -45.37 10.78 -29.77
N LEU A 5 -46.32 10.17 -29.05
CA LEU A 5 -46.58 10.45 -27.62
C LEU A 5 -45.41 10.01 -26.73
N SER A 6 -44.72 8.92 -27.08
CA SER A 6 -43.57 8.40 -26.31
C SER A 6 -42.29 9.24 -26.48
N LEU A 7 -42.11 9.88 -27.64
CA LEU A 7 -40.98 10.79 -27.88
C LEU A 7 -41.12 12.11 -27.10
N ILE A 8 -42.35 12.62 -26.94
CA ILE A 8 -42.65 13.86 -26.23
C ILE A 8 -42.38 13.69 -24.72
N THR A 9 -42.72 12.54 -24.14
CA THR A 9 -42.42 12.24 -22.73
C THR A 9 -40.92 12.18 -22.42
N LEU A 10 -40.08 11.75 -23.36
CA LEU A 10 -38.62 11.73 -23.15
C LEU A 10 -38.01 13.14 -23.15
N TYR A 11 -38.58 14.06 -23.95
CA TYR A 11 -38.08 15.44 -24.06
C TYR A 11 -38.36 16.27 -22.79
N PHE A 12 -39.46 16.00 -22.08
CA PHE A 12 -39.79 16.69 -20.82
C PHE A 12 -39.02 16.17 -19.60
N LEU A 13 -38.43 14.97 -19.66
CA LEU A 13 -37.62 14.41 -18.56
C LEU A 13 -36.19 14.98 -18.52
N THR A 14 -35.67 15.51 -19.64
CA THR A 14 -34.28 16.00 -19.71
C THR A 14 -34.10 17.50 -19.44
N THR A 15 -35.19 18.26 -19.30
CA THR A 15 -35.15 19.72 -19.03
C THR A 15 -35.53 20.11 -17.60
N GLY A 16 -35.76 19.13 -16.72
CA GLY A 16 -36.32 19.36 -15.38
C GLY A 16 -35.35 19.75 -14.26
N CYS A 17 -34.04 19.83 -14.50
CA CYS A 17 -33.06 20.11 -13.44
C CYS A 17 -32.07 21.20 -13.85
N GLN A 18 -32.53 22.43 -14.10
CA GLN A 18 -31.68 23.62 -14.02
C GLN A 18 -32.49 24.91 -13.90
N SER A 19 -33.14 25.13 -12.75
CA SER A 19 -33.42 26.49 -12.27
C SER A 19 -33.71 26.51 -10.76
N SER A 20 -32.66 26.50 -9.94
CA SER A 20 -32.71 27.14 -8.62
C SER A 20 -31.87 28.40 -8.69
N GLY A 21 -32.45 29.47 -9.25
CA GLY A 21 -31.89 30.80 -9.13
C GLY A 21 -32.08 31.31 -7.70
N SER A 22 -31.23 30.90 -6.77
CA SER A 22 -31.03 31.65 -5.53
C SER A 22 -30.07 32.79 -5.83
N SER A 23 -30.58 34.02 -5.80
CA SER A 23 -29.76 35.23 -5.85
C SER A 23 -29.19 35.55 -4.46
N GLU A 24 -28.64 34.55 -3.76
CA GLU A 24 -27.75 34.82 -2.65
C GLU A 24 -26.33 34.91 -3.18
N LYS A 25 -25.68 36.05 -2.92
CA LYS A 25 -24.24 36.16 -3.11
C LYS A 25 -23.60 35.05 -2.28
N VAL A 26 -22.95 34.10 -2.94
CA VAL A 26 -22.04 33.16 -2.27
C VAL A 26 -21.01 34.03 -1.57
N ALA A 27 -21.20 34.23 -0.25
CA ALA A 27 -20.17 34.75 0.60
C ALA A 27 -18.99 33.81 0.40
N GLY A 28 -17.88 34.34 -0.10
CA GLY A 28 -16.71 33.53 -0.42
C GLY A 28 -16.38 32.66 0.78
N ASP A 29 -16.60 31.35 0.63
CA ASP A 29 -16.12 30.34 1.56
C ASP A 29 -14.60 30.21 1.34
N SER A 30 -13.90 31.32 1.57
CA SER A 30 -12.46 31.31 1.69
C SER A 30 -12.17 30.86 3.12
N LEU A 31 -12.25 29.55 3.34
CA LEU A 31 -11.46 28.94 4.40
C LEU A 31 -10.05 29.50 4.25
N PRO A 32 -9.44 30.08 5.30
CA PRO A 32 -8.09 30.60 5.19
C PRO A 32 -7.20 29.44 4.75
N VAL A 33 -6.63 29.57 3.54
CA VAL A 33 -5.63 28.64 3.02
C VAL A 33 -4.43 28.79 3.94
N LYS A 34 -4.42 28.00 5.00
CA LYS A 34 -3.25 27.85 5.86
C LYS A 34 -2.22 27.20 4.95
N VAL A 35 -1.27 28.00 4.47
CA VAL A 35 -0.13 27.52 3.70
C VAL A 35 0.65 26.62 4.66
N VAL A 36 0.31 25.33 4.66
CA VAL A 36 1.07 24.31 5.38
C VAL A 36 2.38 24.21 4.63
N LYS A 37 3.40 24.84 5.18
CA LYS A 37 4.76 24.74 4.66
C LYS A 37 5.15 23.27 4.73
N ASP A 38 5.45 22.69 3.58
CA ASP A 38 5.88 21.31 3.48
C ASP A 38 7.11 21.10 4.37
N THR A 39 6.93 20.32 5.44
CA THR A 39 7.99 19.98 6.40
C THR A 39 8.76 18.73 5.98
N VAL A 40 8.39 18.10 4.86
CA VAL A 40 9.08 16.91 4.38
C VAL A 40 10.52 17.30 4.03
N ARG A 41 11.46 16.56 4.63
CA ARG A 41 12.88 16.79 4.44
C ARG A 41 13.23 16.57 2.98
N VAL A 42 13.81 17.59 2.33
CA VAL A 42 14.28 17.46 0.94
C VAL A 42 15.35 16.37 0.90
N ILE A 43 15.05 15.26 0.24
CA ILE A 43 16.00 14.18 0.02
C ILE A 43 17.09 14.72 -0.91
N PRO A 44 18.39 14.61 -0.56
CA PRO A 44 19.47 15.04 -1.43
C PRO A 44 19.35 14.37 -2.80
N PRO A 45 19.61 15.10 -3.91
CA PRO A 45 19.59 14.48 -5.24
C PRO A 45 20.62 13.34 -5.28
N LEU A 46 20.16 12.16 -5.68
CA LEU A 46 21.03 11.00 -5.87
C LEU A 46 22.07 11.32 -6.94
N LYS A 47 23.30 10.80 -6.77
CA LYS A 47 24.34 10.95 -7.80
C LYS A 47 23.85 10.30 -9.11
N PRO A 48 24.05 10.94 -10.27
CA PRO A 48 23.72 10.34 -11.56
C PRO A 48 24.45 9.01 -11.75
N TYR A 49 23.77 8.00 -12.27
CA TYR A 49 24.37 6.73 -12.67
C TYR A 49 23.92 6.38 -14.09
N SER A 50 24.80 5.74 -14.86
CA SER A 50 24.55 5.38 -16.27
C SER A 50 24.35 3.88 -16.49
N LYS A 51 24.71 3.06 -15.50
CA LYS A 51 24.68 1.59 -15.59
C LYS A 51 24.33 0.97 -14.23
N ILE A 52 23.67 -0.19 -14.29
CA ILE A 52 23.49 -1.09 -13.15
C ILE A 52 24.52 -2.19 -13.29
N GLU A 53 25.33 -2.38 -12.26
CA GLU A 53 26.38 -3.40 -12.24
C GLU A 53 26.12 -4.40 -11.12
N TYR A 54 26.20 -5.68 -11.44
CA TYR A 54 26.14 -6.74 -10.44
C TYR A 54 27.52 -6.85 -9.76
N VAL A 55 27.58 -6.48 -8.48
CA VAL A 55 28.84 -6.47 -7.71
C VAL A 55 29.06 -7.80 -6.98
N LYS A 56 28.05 -8.27 -6.25
CA LYS A 56 28.12 -9.51 -5.47
C LYS A 56 26.75 -10.11 -5.22
N LYS A 57 26.74 -11.38 -4.80
CA LYS A 57 25.59 -12.06 -4.20
C LYS A 57 25.98 -12.66 -2.87
N GLU A 58 25.05 -12.57 -1.95
CA GLU A 58 25.14 -13.14 -0.63
C GLU A 58 23.78 -13.75 -0.30
N LEU A 59 23.77 -14.92 0.34
CA LEU A 59 22.54 -15.58 0.73
C LEU A 59 22.26 -15.29 2.19
N LEU A 60 21.12 -14.65 2.46
CA LEU A 60 20.61 -14.43 3.82
C LEU A 60 19.43 -15.38 4.04
N SER A 61 19.52 -16.20 5.09
CA SER A 61 18.43 -17.10 5.47
C SER A 61 17.32 -16.30 6.15
N ALA A 62 16.13 -16.33 5.56
CA ALA A 62 14.90 -15.78 6.12
C ALA A 62 13.89 -16.89 6.41
N ALA A 63 12.73 -16.55 6.98
CA ALA A 63 11.65 -17.53 7.16
C ALA A 63 10.98 -17.88 5.81
N GLY A 64 10.11 -18.89 5.85
CA GLY A 64 9.48 -19.44 4.65
C GLY A 64 8.71 -18.41 3.82
N GLY A 65 8.84 -18.51 2.50
CA GLY A 65 8.04 -17.71 1.57
C GLY A 65 8.31 -16.20 1.64
N THR A 66 9.57 -15.77 1.67
CA THR A 66 9.92 -14.34 1.56
C THR A 66 9.31 -13.74 0.29
N LYS A 67 8.36 -12.83 0.49
CA LYS A 67 7.50 -12.28 -0.56
C LYS A 67 8.00 -10.94 -1.06
N SER A 68 8.58 -10.14 -0.18
CA SER A 68 9.24 -8.90 -0.53
C SER A 68 10.30 -8.53 0.51
N VAL A 69 11.14 -7.55 0.17
CA VAL A 69 12.14 -6.97 1.07
C VAL A 69 12.19 -5.45 0.89
N ILE A 70 12.54 -4.72 1.95
CA ILE A 70 12.71 -3.26 1.90
C ILE A 70 13.86 -2.82 2.81
N PHE A 71 14.69 -1.90 2.32
CA PHE A 71 15.69 -1.21 3.16
C PHE A 71 15.05 0.02 3.81
N ASN A 72 15.47 0.33 5.03
CA ASN A 72 15.21 1.66 5.59
C ASN A 72 15.95 2.75 4.80
N SER A 73 15.59 4.01 4.99
CA SER A 73 16.13 5.14 4.22
C SER A 73 17.66 5.23 4.22
N THR A 74 18.31 4.78 5.30
CA THR A 74 19.77 4.77 5.46
C THR A 74 20.44 3.48 4.99
N SER A 75 19.67 2.49 4.54
CA SER A 75 20.15 1.14 4.16
C SER A 75 20.94 0.42 5.25
N SER A 76 20.75 0.81 6.52
CA SER A 76 21.37 0.17 7.68
C SER A 76 20.63 -1.09 8.12
N LYS A 77 19.34 -1.21 7.76
CA LYS A 77 18.48 -2.35 8.07
C LYS A 77 17.74 -2.83 6.82
N LEU A 78 17.62 -4.15 6.67
CA LEU A 78 16.80 -4.81 5.65
C LEU A 78 15.64 -5.52 6.33
N TYR A 79 14.42 -5.30 5.86
CA TYR A 79 13.23 -5.96 6.36
C TYR A 79 12.74 -6.97 5.32
N ALA A 80 12.48 -8.21 5.74
CA ALA A 80 11.99 -9.28 4.88
C ALA A 80 10.60 -9.73 5.33
N MET A 81 9.63 -9.62 4.42
CA MET A 81 8.24 -10.02 4.64
C MET A 81 8.11 -11.51 4.30
N ASN A 82 8.06 -12.35 5.33
CA ASN A 82 8.02 -13.80 5.20
C ASN A 82 6.58 -14.29 5.30
N LEU A 83 5.99 -14.58 4.14
CA LEU A 83 4.58 -14.91 4.02
C LEU A 83 4.27 -16.21 4.74
N GLU A 84 4.93 -17.32 4.39
CA GLU A 84 4.68 -18.61 5.05
C GLU A 84 5.34 -18.72 6.43
N GLY A 85 6.32 -17.86 6.71
CA GLY A 85 6.89 -17.66 8.04
C GLY A 85 5.99 -16.88 9.00
N MET A 86 4.94 -16.22 8.50
CA MET A 86 4.06 -15.32 9.26
C MET A 86 4.85 -14.32 10.09
N SER A 87 5.91 -13.75 9.48
CA SER A 87 6.84 -12.90 10.20
C SER A 87 7.49 -11.85 9.32
N VAL A 88 7.96 -10.77 9.95
CA VAL A 88 8.89 -9.83 9.36
C VAL A 88 10.23 -9.98 10.08
N TYR A 89 11.30 -10.23 9.33
CA TYR A 89 12.65 -10.23 9.86
C TYR A 89 13.32 -8.90 9.59
N GLU A 90 13.92 -8.30 10.61
CA GLU A 90 14.86 -7.20 10.47
C GLU A 90 16.28 -7.74 10.50
N PHE A 91 17.03 -7.51 9.44
CA PHE A 91 18.45 -7.79 9.37
C PHE A 91 19.24 -6.50 9.60
N ASP A 92 20.29 -6.61 10.41
CA ASP A 92 21.33 -5.62 10.46
C ASP A 92 22.23 -5.71 9.21
N GLN A 93 22.35 -4.63 8.45
CA GLN A 93 23.07 -4.67 7.18
C GLN A 93 24.56 -4.95 7.36
N ALA A 94 25.17 -4.46 8.45
CA ALA A 94 26.61 -4.56 8.69
C ALA A 94 27.04 -5.94 9.19
N THR A 95 26.21 -6.61 9.97
CA THR A 95 26.51 -7.93 10.53
C THR A 95 25.82 -9.07 9.79
N ARG A 96 24.83 -8.76 8.94
CA ARG A 96 24.02 -9.72 8.17
C ARG A 96 23.21 -10.67 9.06
N LYS A 97 23.03 -10.30 10.32
CA LYS A 97 22.28 -11.07 11.31
C LYS A 97 20.90 -10.48 11.52
N ILE A 98 19.95 -11.33 11.86
CA ILE A 98 18.62 -10.92 12.29
C ILE A 98 18.77 -10.19 13.62
N SER A 99 18.35 -8.92 13.67
CA SER A 99 18.31 -8.13 14.89
C SER A 99 16.94 -8.17 15.57
N ARG A 100 15.86 -8.32 14.79
CA ARG A 100 14.49 -8.43 15.32
C ARG A 100 13.62 -9.34 14.45
N GLU A 101 12.64 -9.97 15.09
CA GLU A 101 11.56 -10.71 14.45
C GLU A 101 10.22 -10.17 14.95
N PHE A 102 9.33 -9.84 14.01
CA PHE A 102 7.94 -9.53 14.28
C PHE A 102 7.11 -10.70 13.83
N LYS A 103 6.44 -11.37 14.77
CA LYS A 103 5.67 -12.59 14.49
C LYS A 103 4.18 -12.30 14.55
N PHE A 104 3.47 -12.69 13.51
CA PHE A 104 2.04 -12.57 13.39
C PHE A 104 1.38 -13.83 13.95
N THR A 105 0.29 -13.67 14.69
CA THR A 105 -0.48 -14.82 15.17
C THR A 105 -1.17 -15.48 13.99
N PRO A 106 -0.99 -16.81 13.78
CA PRO A 106 -1.63 -17.50 12.68
C PRO A 106 -3.15 -17.53 12.85
N THR A 107 -3.88 -16.86 11.95
CA THR A 107 -5.34 -16.95 11.87
C THR A 107 -5.71 -17.94 10.76
N SER A 108 -6.52 -18.96 11.08
CA SER A 108 -6.91 -19.97 10.09
C SER A 108 -7.67 -19.35 8.91
N GLY A 109 -7.36 -19.81 7.69
CA GLY A 109 -8.13 -19.43 6.49
C GLY A 109 -7.84 -20.34 5.31
N MET A 110 -8.07 -19.82 4.11
CA MET A 110 -7.92 -20.56 2.87
C MET A 110 -6.76 -20.03 2.03
N GLY A 111 -6.01 -20.94 1.43
CA GLY A 111 -5.02 -20.67 0.40
C GLY A 111 -5.40 -21.34 -0.91
N TRP A 112 -4.55 -21.20 -1.93
CA TRP A 112 -4.73 -21.81 -3.24
C TRP A 112 -3.55 -22.73 -3.56
N ASP A 113 -3.84 -23.99 -3.86
CA ASP A 113 -2.87 -24.91 -4.45
C ASP A 113 -2.82 -24.68 -5.95
N PHE A 114 -1.77 -24.00 -6.42
CA PHE A 114 -1.60 -23.68 -7.83
C PHE A 114 -1.33 -24.90 -8.71
N TYR A 115 -0.77 -25.99 -8.15
CA TYR A 115 -0.52 -27.21 -8.93
C TYR A 115 -1.79 -28.00 -9.14
N ARG A 116 -2.64 -28.11 -8.11
CA ARG A 116 -3.91 -28.86 -8.17
C ARG A 116 -5.11 -27.98 -8.51
N SER A 117 -4.91 -26.68 -8.65
CA SER A 117 -5.94 -25.67 -8.93
C SER A 117 -7.15 -25.81 -8.00
N ARG A 118 -6.91 -25.87 -6.68
CA ARG A 118 -7.98 -26.03 -5.69
C ARG A 118 -7.70 -25.24 -4.41
N PRO A 119 -8.74 -24.86 -3.65
CA PRO A 119 -8.57 -24.31 -2.32
C PRO A 119 -7.90 -25.32 -1.37
N ILE A 120 -7.07 -24.82 -0.45
CA ILE A 120 -6.45 -25.60 0.63
C ILE A 120 -6.56 -24.86 1.96
N ALA A 121 -6.53 -25.58 3.07
CA ALA A 121 -6.38 -24.97 4.39
C ALA A 121 -5.04 -24.22 4.47
N SER A 122 -5.06 -23.01 5.01
CA SER A 122 -3.88 -22.14 5.15
C SER A 122 -4.10 -21.15 6.31
N PHE A 123 -3.34 -20.06 6.31
CA PHE A 123 -3.44 -18.97 7.25
C PHE A 123 -3.68 -17.64 6.54
N GLN A 124 -4.42 -16.75 7.20
CA GLN A 124 -4.61 -15.35 6.86
C GLN A 124 -3.53 -14.50 7.53
N GLU A 125 -3.61 -13.18 7.32
CA GLU A 125 -2.81 -12.18 8.05
C GLU A 125 -1.30 -12.33 7.85
N LYS A 126 -0.88 -12.82 6.68
CA LYS A 126 0.52 -13.10 6.36
C LYS A 126 1.18 -11.87 5.71
N PRO A 127 2.36 -11.40 6.15
CA PRO A 127 2.96 -10.18 5.62
C PRO A 127 3.40 -10.35 4.15
N VAL A 128 3.08 -9.38 3.29
CA VAL A 128 3.33 -9.45 1.83
C VAL A 128 4.25 -8.34 1.35
N GLU A 129 3.82 -7.08 1.46
CA GLU A 129 4.51 -5.87 1.01
C GLU A 129 4.57 -4.86 2.15
N ALA A 130 5.56 -3.96 2.11
CA ALA A 130 5.69 -2.96 3.14
C ALA A 130 6.22 -1.63 2.61
N CYS A 131 5.94 -0.54 3.35
CA CYS A 131 6.49 0.78 3.09
C CYS A 131 6.81 1.53 4.38
N PHE A 132 7.89 2.31 4.36
CA PHE A 132 8.24 3.19 5.47
C PHE A 132 7.54 4.54 5.35
N SER A 133 7.23 5.13 6.51
CA SER A 133 6.77 6.51 6.63
C SER A 133 7.35 7.16 7.89
N HIS A 134 7.15 8.47 8.03
CA HIS A 134 7.55 9.23 9.23
C HIS A 134 9.04 9.09 9.57
N ASP A 135 9.91 9.21 8.56
CA ASP A 135 11.37 9.05 8.71
C ASP A 135 11.76 7.67 9.29
N ASP A 136 11.27 6.60 8.67
CA ASP A 136 11.46 5.19 9.07
C ASP A 136 10.89 4.82 10.46
N LYS A 137 10.07 5.66 11.08
CA LYS A 137 9.47 5.37 12.40
C LYS A 137 8.31 4.40 12.35
N ILE A 138 7.64 4.29 11.20
CA ILE A 138 6.51 3.37 11.01
C ILE A 138 6.76 2.54 9.76
N LEU A 139 6.74 1.22 9.93
CA LEU A 139 6.70 0.26 8.84
C LEU A 139 5.26 -0.21 8.63
N TRP A 140 4.63 0.23 7.55
CA TRP A 140 3.32 -0.26 7.15
C TRP A 140 3.48 -1.59 6.43
N VAL A 141 2.75 -2.63 6.86
CA VAL A 141 2.81 -3.97 6.28
C VAL A 141 1.42 -4.38 5.81
N SER A 142 1.30 -4.71 4.53
CA SER A 142 0.09 -5.30 3.95
C SER A 142 0.00 -6.79 4.29
N LEU A 143 -1.22 -7.24 4.58
CA LEU A 143 -1.49 -8.61 5.01
C LEU A 143 -2.28 -9.39 3.95
N HIS A 144 -1.78 -10.56 3.60
CA HIS A 144 -2.43 -11.50 2.70
C HIS A 144 -3.72 -12.02 3.32
N ASN A 145 -4.80 -12.09 2.53
CA ASN A 145 -6.10 -12.64 2.95
C ASN A 145 -6.69 -12.00 4.21
N ALA A 146 -6.41 -10.72 4.47
CA ALA A 146 -6.88 -10.02 5.66
C ALA A 146 -7.37 -8.58 5.39
N GLU A 147 -7.40 -8.14 4.12
CA GLU A 147 -7.83 -6.79 3.71
C GLU A 147 -7.21 -5.64 4.53
N GLY A 148 -6.03 -5.89 5.11
CA GLY A 148 -5.48 -5.08 6.19
C GLY A 148 -4.06 -4.59 5.91
N ILE A 149 -3.76 -3.41 6.45
CA ILE A 149 -2.41 -2.85 6.55
C ILE A 149 -2.18 -2.54 8.03
N VAL A 150 -1.08 -3.03 8.60
CA VAL A 150 -0.74 -2.79 10.00
C VAL A 150 0.53 -1.95 10.14
N PRO A 151 0.59 -1.02 11.10
CA PRO A 151 1.84 -0.37 11.48
C PRO A 151 2.65 -1.26 12.42
N ILE A 152 3.94 -1.40 12.14
CA ILE A 152 4.96 -1.97 13.04
C ILE A 152 5.91 -0.86 13.48
#